data_AF-A0A2N2S1J3-F1
#
_entry.id   AF-A0A2N2S1J3-F1
#
_cell.length_a   1.000
_cell.length_b   1.000
_cell.length_c   1.000
_cell.angle_alpha   90.00
_cell.angle_beta   90.00
_cell.angle_gamma   90.00
#
_symmetry.space_group_name_H-M   'P 1'
#
loop_
_entity.id
_entity.type
_entity.pdbx_description
1 polymer ?
#
loop_
_entity_poly.entity_id
_entity_poly.type
_entity_poly.pdbx_seq_one_letter_code
_entity_poly.pdbx_strand_id
1 'polypeptide(L)'
;MSQAIYPATLAAMTAKRAGEKYRPSNGTEGDLFFAAWCGKCQRDKAMREGCAIEECDDSERCDLIASTMMFDIDEPGYPTEWQYDKTGQPSCTAYIPAGDLLPPQRCEHTQDLFA
;
A
#
# COMPACT_ATOMS: atom_id res chain seq x y z
N MET A 1 -8.50 1.27 11.05
CA MET A 1 -7.43 0.99 12.03
C MET A 1 -6.26 1.89 11.68
N SER A 2 -5.97 2.93 12.48
CA SER A 2 -4.89 3.88 12.16
C SER A 2 -3.56 3.31 12.62
N GLN A 3 -2.73 2.87 11.67
CA GLN A 3 -1.34 2.52 11.94
C GLN A 3 -0.54 3.82 11.99
N ALA A 4 -0.27 4.32 13.19
CA ALA A 4 0.47 5.57 13.36
C ALA A 4 1.95 5.32 13.07
N ILE A 5 2.50 6.01 12.06
CA ILE A 5 3.92 6.00 11.71
C ILE A 5 4.58 7.27 12.23
N TYR A 6 3.93 8.42 12.00
CA TYR A 6 4.38 9.71 12.48
C TYR A 6 3.95 9.97 13.92
N PRO A 7 4.80 10.62 14.73
CA PRO A 7 4.37 11.24 15.98
C PRO A 7 3.22 12.22 15.74
N ALA A 8 2.37 12.41 16.76
CA ALA A 8 1.16 13.24 16.64
C ALA A 8 1.43 14.66 16.15
N THR A 9 2.56 15.25 16.54
CA THR A 9 2.97 16.60 16.10
C THR A 9 3.27 16.66 14.60
N LEU A 10 3.98 15.66 14.06
CA LEU A 10 4.29 15.59 12.63
C LEU A 10 3.02 15.25 11.82
N ALA A 11 2.20 14.32 12.30
CA ALA A 11 0.92 14.00 11.67
C ALA A 11 0.00 15.24 11.57
N ALA A 12 -0.07 16.06 12.61
CA ALA A 12 -0.83 17.30 12.57
C ALA A 12 -0.33 18.29 11.49
N MET A 13 0.98 18.33 11.22
CA MET A 13 1.56 19.18 10.17
C MET A 13 1.24 18.68 8.76
N THR A 14 1.14 17.36 8.58
CA THR A 14 0.87 16.70 7.30
C THR A 14 -0.62 16.47 7.04
N ALA A 15 -1.51 16.66 8.03
CA ALA A 15 -2.95 16.49 7.86
C ALA A 15 -3.55 17.35 6.73
N LYS A 16 -2.98 18.54 6.47
CA LYS A 16 -3.37 19.39 5.34
C LYS A 16 -3.11 18.79 3.95
N ARG A 17 -2.30 17.73 3.88
CA ARG A 17 -1.89 17.01 2.66
C ARG A 17 -2.74 15.78 2.41
N ALA A 18 -3.85 15.60 3.12
CA ALA A 18 -4.70 14.43 3.00
C ALA A 18 -5.10 14.18 1.53
N GLY A 19 -4.87 12.96 1.05
CA GLY A 19 -5.09 12.56 -0.35
C GLY A 19 -3.93 12.85 -1.31
N GLU A 20 -2.90 13.62 -0.90
CA GLU A 20 -1.67 13.73 -1.68
C GLU A 20 -0.88 12.42 -1.64
N LYS A 21 -0.25 12.07 -2.77
CA LYS A 21 0.66 10.92 -2.87
C LYS A 21 1.76 11.01 -1.80
N TYR A 22 2.06 9.88 -1.20
CA TYR A 22 3.08 9.73 -0.16
C TYR A 22 4.32 9.04 -0.70
N ARG A 23 5.48 9.65 -0.50
CA ARG A 23 6.81 9.06 -0.71
C ARG A 23 7.59 9.16 0.61
N PRO A 24 8.15 8.06 1.12
CA PRO A 24 9.04 8.11 2.29
C PRO A 24 10.23 9.04 2.01
N SER A 25 10.66 9.80 3.02
CA SER A 25 11.81 10.72 2.89
C SER A 25 13.16 9.99 2.85
N ASN A 26 13.22 8.76 3.37
CA ASN A 26 14.42 7.94 3.43
C ASN A 26 14.07 6.46 3.67
N GLY A 27 15.08 5.59 3.66
CA GLY A 27 14.92 4.14 3.85
C GLY A 27 14.28 3.76 5.18
N THR A 28 14.68 4.39 6.29
CA THR A 28 14.10 4.11 7.62
C THR A 28 12.60 4.39 7.66
N GLU A 29 12.16 5.50 7.07
CA GLU A 29 10.74 5.82 6.99
C GLU A 29 9.99 4.83 6.08
N GLY A 30 10.64 4.40 4.98
CA GLY A 30 10.13 3.34 4.11
C GLY A 30 9.95 2.02 4.87
N ASP A 31 10.93 1.60 5.65
CA ASP A 31 10.87 0.38 6.46
C ASP A 31 9.74 0.45 7.50
N LEU A 32 9.53 1.61 8.14
CA LEU A 32 8.40 1.83 9.06
C LEU A 32 7.06 1.73 8.32
N PHE A 33 6.97 2.28 7.12
CA PHE A 33 5.77 2.19 6.29
C PHE A 33 5.50 0.74 5.87
N PHE A 34 6.52 0.00 5.45
CA PHE A 34 6.41 -1.41 5.11
C PHE A 34 5.99 -2.26 6.31
N ALA A 35 6.60 -2.05 7.48
CA ALA A 35 6.26 -2.78 8.70
C ALA A 35 4.85 -2.47 9.21
N ALA A 36 4.37 -1.24 9.03
CA ALA A 36 2.99 -0.89 9.31
C ALA A 36 2.05 -1.57 8.30
N TRP A 37 2.24 -1.35 7.01
CA TRP A 37 1.26 -1.70 5.99
C TRP A 37 1.56 -3.04 5.30
N CYS A 38 2.63 -3.10 4.51
CA CYS A 38 2.92 -4.23 3.61
C CYS A 38 3.14 -5.55 4.34
N GLY A 39 3.92 -5.55 5.43
CA GLY A 39 4.21 -6.76 6.23
C GLY A 39 3.00 -7.34 6.97
N LYS A 40 1.84 -6.67 6.93
CA LYS A 40 0.57 -7.13 7.52
C LYS A 40 -0.55 -7.22 6.50
N CYS A 41 -0.25 -7.00 5.22
CA CYS A 41 -1.23 -6.97 4.16
C CYS A 41 -1.53 -8.38 3.64
N GLN A 42 -2.79 -8.70 3.40
CA GLN A 42 -3.21 -9.93 2.75
C GLN A 42 -2.66 -10.04 1.33
N ARG A 43 -2.48 -8.90 0.64
CA ARG A 43 -2.01 -8.83 -0.74
C ARG A 43 -0.53 -9.11 -0.93
N ASP A 44 0.26 -9.17 0.15
CA ASP A 44 1.71 -9.22 0.04
C ASP A 44 2.30 -10.28 0.97
N LYS A 45 2.23 -11.52 0.50
CA LYS A 45 2.75 -12.68 1.23
C LYS A 45 4.26 -12.64 1.33
N ALA A 46 4.96 -12.23 0.27
CA ALA A 46 6.41 -12.10 0.28
C ALA A 46 6.87 -11.15 1.40
N MET A 47 6.25 -9.98 1.54
CA MET A 47 6.58 -9.05 2.63
C MET A 47 6.16 -9.55 4.01
N ARG A 48 5.04 -10.29 4.12
CA ARG A 48 4.51 -10.78 5.39
C ARG A 48 5.24 -12.02 5.93
N GLU A 49 5.64 -12.93 5.05
CA GLU A 49 6.18 -14.26 5.39
C GLU A 49 7.66 -14.41 5.00
N GLY A 50 8.22 -13.49 4.21
CA GLY A 50 9.61 -13.55 3.77
C GLY A 50 9.89 -14.66 2.74
N CYS A 51 8.86 -15.17 2.07
CA CYS A 51 9.02 -16.13 0.98
C CYS A 51 9.47 -15.43 -0.31
N ALA A 52 9.98 -16.22 -1.26
CA ALA A 52 10.33 -15.71 -2.58
C ALA A 52 9.06 -15.24 -3.33
N ILE A 53 9.18 -14.18 -4.14
CA ILE A 53 8.04 -13.64 -4.90
C ILE A 53 7.54 -14.66 -5.93
N GLU A 54 8.44 -15.49 -6.44
CA GLU A 54 8.18 -16.57 -7.39
C GLU A 54 7.32 -17.71 -6.79
N GLU A 55 7.20 -17.77 -5.46
CA GLU A 55 6.35 -18.71 -4.73
C GLU A 55 4.98 -18.10 -4.34
N CYS A 56 4.72 -16.85 -4.71
CA CYS A 56 3.46 -16.15 -4.48
C CYS A 56 2.53 -16.29 -5.68
N ASP A 57 1.25 -16.55 -5.43
CA ASP A 57 0.23 -16.43 -6.46
C ASP A 57 0.03 -14.96 -6.88
N ASP A 58 -0.59 -14.70 -8.04
CA ASP A 58 -0.87 -13.34 -8.51
C ASP A 58 -1.69 -12.51 -7.50
N SER A 59 -2.50 -13.16 -6.66
CA SER A 59 -3.28 -12.51 -5.60
C SER A 59 -2.49 -12.26 -4.31
N GLU A 60 -1.32 -12.87 -4.17
CA GLU A 60 -0.42 -12.80 -3.01
C GLU A 60 0.77 -11.86 -3.23
N ARG A 61 0.81 -11.16 -4.37
CA ARG A 61 1.83 -10.15 -4.72
C ARG A 61 1.22 -8.75 -4.81
N CYS A 62 1.84 -7.79 -4.12
CA CYS A 62 1.46 -6.38 -4.21
C CYS A 62 2.46 -5.58 -5.05
N ASP A 63 2.07 -5.21 -6.26
CA ASP A 63 2.97 -4.49 -7.20
C ASP A 63 3.22 -3.02 -6.81
N LEU A 64 2.47 -2.48 -5.84
CA LEU A 64 2.60 -1.07 -5.42
C LEU A 64 4.01 -0.74 -4.93
N ILE A 65 4.67 -1.65 -4.19
CA ILE A 65 6.05 -1.43 -3.72
C ILE A 65 6.98 -1.24 -4.92
N ALA A 66 6.93 -2.16 -5.87
CA ALA A 66 7.76 -2.09 -7.07
C ALA A 66 7.50 -0.79 -7.86
N SER A 67 6.24 -0.37 -7.99
CA SER A 67 5.88 0.90 -8.64
C SER A 67 6.53 2.12 -7.96
N THR A 68 6.64 2.14 -6.62
CA THR A 68 7.32 3.26 -5.92
C THR A 68 8.83 3.33 -6.16
N MET A 69 9.44 2.21 -6.55
CA MET A 69 10.87 2.11 -6.86
C MET A 69 11.14 2.38 -8.34
N MET A 70 10.15 2.12 -9.20
CA MET A 70 10.29 2.28 -10.65
C MET A 70 9.92 3.69 -11.12
N PHE A 71 8.93 4.32 -10.51
CA PHE A 71 8.39 5.61 -10.95
C PHE A 71 8.73 6.75 -10.00
N ASP A 72 8.81 7.97 -10.55
CA ASP A 72 8.82 9.20 -9.77
C ASP A 72 7.43 9.61 -9.30
N ILE A 73 7.34 10.34 -8.16
CA ILE A 73 6.07 10.62 -7.48
C ILE A 73 5.01 11.29 -8.38
N ASP A 74 5.47 12.14 -9.31
CA ASP A 74 4.62 12.88 -10.24
C ASP A 74 4.26 12.07 -11.49
N GLU A 75 4.86 10.89 -11.69
CA GLU A 75 4.58 10.05 -12.84
C GLU A 75 3.26 9.29 -12.67
N PRO A 76 2.55 8.99 -13.78
CA PRO A 76 1.29 8.25 -13.74
C PRO A 76 1.42 6.86 -13.10
N GLY A 77 2.60 6.23 -13.18
CA GLY A 77 2.85 4.90 -12.63
C GLY A 77 3.09 4.86 -11.12
N TYR A 78 3.34 6.01 -10.47
CA TYR A 78 3.52 6.04 -9.01
C TYR A 78 2.16 5.84 -8.33
N PRO A 79 2.07 4.90 -7.36
CA PRO A 79 0.78 4.49 -6.81
C PRO A 79 0.04 5.64 -6.15
N THR A 80 -1.26 5.70 -6.42
CA THR A 80 -2.17 6.69 -5.79
C THR A 80 -2.61 6.25 -4.41
N GLU A 81 -2.48 4.96 -4.12
CA GLU A 81 -2.92 4.32 -2.89
C GLU A 81 -2.06 4.68 -1.70
N TRP A 82 -0.78 4.97 -1.95
CA TRP A 82 0.12 5.51 -0.95
C TRP A 82 -0.11 7.00 -0.85
N GLN A 83 -0.78 7.42 0.22
CA GLN A 83 -1.18 8.81 0.43
C GLN A 83 -1.23 9.17 1.90
N TYR A 84 -1.22 10.46 2.20
CA TYR A 84 -1.55 10.94 3.55
C TYR A 84 -3.05 10.75 3.82
N ASP A 85 -3.40 10.19 4.98
CA ASP A 85 -4.77 10.10 5.43
C ASP A 85 -5.28 11.43 6.02
N LYS A 86 -6.55 11.47 6.43
CA LYS A 86 -7.18 12.66 7.03
C LYS A 86 -6.56 13.10 8.35
N THR A 87 -5.80 12.21 9.01
CA THR A 87 -5.07 12.50 10.25
C THR A 87 -3.63 12.95 9.98
N GLY A 88 -3.21 12.95 8.71
CA GLY A 88 -1.85 13.26 8.28
C GLY A 88 -0.88 12.09 8.39
N GLN A 89 -1.36 10.89 8.72
CA GLN A 89 -0.52 9.70 8.72
C GLN A 89 -0.29 9.20 7.30
N PRO A 90 0.92 8.74 6.95
CA PRO A 90 1.13 7.96 5.75
C PRO A 90 0.27 6.69 5.78
N SER A 91 -0.45 6.42 4.70
CA SER A 91 -1.38 5.31 4.61
C SER A 91 -1.37 4.64 3.25
N CYS A 92 -1.81 3.38 3.20
CA CYS A 92 -2.09 2.66 1.96
C CYS A 92 -3.60 2.39 1.87
N THR A 93 -4.29 2.96 0.88
CA THR A 93 -5.74 2.77 0.71
C THR A 93 -6.12 1.39 0.15
N ALA A 94 -5.16 0.67 -0.46
CA ALA A 94 -5.34 -0.71 -0.91
C ALA A 94 -5.04 -1.76 0.16
N TYR A 95 -4.69 -1.33 1.38
CA TYR A 95 -4.39 -2.24 2.49
C TYR A 95 -5.59 -3.12 2.85
N ILE A 96 -5.33 -4.41 2.95
CA ILE A 96 -6.27 -5.41 3.44
C ILE A 96 -5.56 -6.17 4.55
N PRO A 97 -6.07 -6.21 5.79
CA PRO A 97 -5.47 -6.99 6.87
C PRO A 97 -5.29 -8.46 6.47
N ALA A 98 -4.14 -9.05 6.82
CA ALA A 98 -3.91 -10.48 6.62
C ALA A 98 -5.01 -11.32 7.29
N GLY A 99 -5.54 -12.31 6.57
CA GLY A 99 -6.69 -13.12 6.97
C GLY A 99 -8.04 -12.64 6.44
N ASP A 100 -8.14 -11.41 5.96
CA ASP A 100 -9.37 -10.91 5.32
C ASP A 100 -9.45 -11.35 3.86
N LEU A 101 -10.66 -11.41 3.31
CA LEU A 101 -10.87 -11.77 1.91
C LEU A 101 -10.38 -10.65 0.98
N LEU A 102 -9.56 -11.01 -0.01
CA LEU A 102 -9.27 -10.11 -1.11
C LEU A 102 -10.55 -9.85 -1.92
N PRO A 103 -10.80 -8.60 -2.36
CA PRO A 103 -11.89 -8.33 -3.27
C PRO A 103 -11.71 -9.20 -4.53
N PRO A 104 -12.80 -9.75 -5.07
CA PRO A 104 -12.73 -10.62 -6.23
C PRO A 104 -12.05 -9.88 -7.38
N GLN A 105 -10.96 -10.46 -7.89
CA GLN A 105 -10.31 -9.96 -9.10
C GLN A 105 -11.27 -10.16 -10.27
N ARG A 106 -11.56 -9.10 -11.03
CA ARG A 106 -12.39 -9.23 -12.23
C ARG A 106 -11.61 -10.03 -13.26
N CYS A 107 -12.14 -11.18 -13.67
CA CYS A 107 -11.55 -11.95 -14.76
C CYS A 107 -11.78 -11.19 -16.08
N GLU A 108 -10.71 -10.69 -16.70
CA GLU A 108 -10.81 -9.96 -17.98
C GLU A 108 -11.27 -10.84 -19.16
N HIS A 109 -11.21 -12.16 -18.99
CA HIS A 109 -11.61 -13.15 -20.00
C HIS A 109 -13.06 -13.62 -19.85
N THR A 110 -13.75 -13.25 -18.78
CA THR A 110 -15.16 -13.61 -18.55
C THR A 110 -16.01 -12.34 -18.64
N GLN A 111 -16.99 -12.34 -19.55
CA GLN A 111 -17.93 -11.22 -19.67
C GLN A 111 -18.89 -11.18 -18.47
N ASP A 112 -19.35 -9.97 -18.11
CA ASP A 112 -20.35 -9.80 -17.07
C ASP A 112 -21.70 -10.38 -17.56
N LEU A 113 -22.09 -11.55 -17.01
CA LEU A 113 -23.28 -12.29 -17.45
C LEU A 113 -24.60 -11.67 -16.96
N PHE A 114 -24.54 -10.69 -16.05
CA PHE A 114 -25.71 -10.06 -15.43
C PHE A 114 -25.51 -8.53 -15.37
N ALA A 115 -25.77 -7.87 -16.50
CA ALA A 115 -25.92 -6.42 -16.58
C ALA A 115 -27.40 -6.03 -16.55
#